data_AF-A0A7K4P9B6-F1
#
_entry.id   AF-A0A7K4P9B6-F1
#
_cell.length_a   1.000
_cell.length_b   1.000
_cell.length_c   1.000
_cell.angle_alpha   90.00
_cell.angle_beta   90.00
_cell.angle_gamma   90.00
#
_symmetry.space_group_name_H-M   'P 1'
#
loop_
_entity.id
_entity.type
_entity.pdbx_description
1 polymer ?
#
loop_
_entity_poly.entity_id
_entity_poly.type
_entity_poly.pdbx_seq_one_letter_code
_entity_poly.pdbx_strand_id
1 'polypeptide(L)'
;MAEPGAPMRLKEWLIAQIDSGRYPGLRWENRQKTLFRIPWKHAAKQDYRQQEDAALFKAWAIYKGKYHEGTDKADPSTWKTRLRCALNKSTDFQEVPERSQLDISEPYKVYQIVTDRACDAGSCSYPQGSTAASPKKEESQKDMLESAHVSPQPWLSGHPTERGCLVRGVFYGWNPTHGQLLPGPQSYLPVEDVNNSDCWLHIRLYYCDVLVKEVTTRTAEGCRITTGAVPADSERLYGPSCMEQIQFPPPQVLSGHGRVACMANVLERLLPHLERGVLLWVAPEGVFMKRQCQGRVYWNGPLAPHRNWPNKLERERTYKLLDTQQYIQQVREYLSNGQLLPQYQIYLCFGEEYPTRAGHPFQKLIMAHVEPVFARELFHHAQRLRPTLLCNSPQPCAPGTSSHVLHVLKQLCQP
;
A
#
# COMPACT_ATOMS: atom_id res chain seq x y z
N MET A 1 0.73 30.91 48.05
CA MET A 1 0.15 29.56 47.91
C MET A 1 -0.98 29.69 46.90
N ALA A 2 -0.89 29.00 45.76
CA ALA A 2 -1.91 29.09 44.71
C ALA A 2 -2.98 28.01 44.96
N GLU A 3 -4.24 28.43 44.91
CA GLU A 3 -5.44 27.59 44.98
C GLU A 3 -5.31 26.33 44.10
N PRO A 4 -5.68 25.12 44.60
CA PRO A 4 -5.66 23.92 43.79
C PRO A 4 -6.82 23.97 42.80
N GLY A 5 -6.52 24.42 41.58
CA GLY A 5 -7.47 24.36 40.46
C GLY A 5 -8.05 22.95 40.34
N ALA A 6 -9.34 22.87 40.01
CA ALA A 6 -10.05 21.61 39.86
C ALA A 6 -9.23 20.61 39.02
N PRO A 7 -9.19 19.32 39.40
CA PRO A 7 -8.38 18.33 38.70
C PRO A 7 -8.85 18.21 37.25
N MET A 8 -8.06 18.78 36.34
CA MET A 8 -8.26 18.70 34.89
C MET A 8 -8.32 17.24 34.45
N ARG A 9 -9.24 16.94 33.53
CA ARG A 9 -9.41 15.61 32.93
C ARG A 9 -8.20 15.27 32.05
N LEU A 10 -8.00 13.98 31.76
CA LEU A 10 -6.86 13.52 30.95
C LEU A 10 -6.75 14.27 29.62
N LYS A 11 -7.88 14.52 28.95
CA LYS A 11 -7.98 15.31 27.71
C LYS A 11 -7.39 16.70 27.84
N GLU A 12 -7.90 17.49 28.79
CA GLU A 12 -7.50 18.88 29.01
C GLU A 12 -6.04 18.96 29.45
N TRP A 13 -5.62 18.05 30.34
CA TRP A 13 -4.24 17.96 30.79
C TRP A 13 -3.27 17.70 29.64
N LEU A 14 -3.60 16.73 28.77
CA LEU A 14 -2.75 16.34 27.65
C LEU A 14 -2.69 17.43 26.58
N ILE A 15 -3.82 18.09 26.27
CA ILE A 15 -3.86 19.27 25.39
C ILE A 15 -2.91 20.36 25.91
N ALA A 16 -2.99 20.69 27.20
CA ALA A 16 -2.10 21.68 27.80
C ALA A 16 -0.62 21.25 27.73
N GLN A 17 -0.31 19.96 27.87
CA GLN A 17 1.06 19.46 27.71
C GLN A 17 1.55 19.59 26.27
N ILE A 18 0.70 19.28 25.27
CA ILE A 18 1.04 19.43 23.85
C ILE A 18 1.29 20.90 23.50
N ASP A 19 0.38 21.79 23.92
CA ASP A 19 0.48 23.23 23.66
C ASP A 19 1.66 23.88 24.40
N SER A 20 2.11 23.31 25.52
CA SER A 20 3.28 23.81 26.25
C SER A 20 4.60 23.65 25.50
N GLY A 21 4.68 22.74 24.52
CA GLY A 21 5.91 22.48 23.76
C GLY A 21 7.09 21.93 24.59
N ARG A 22 6.89 21.58 25.87
CA ARG A 22 7.96 21.20 26.81
C ARG A 22 8.54 19.80 26.60
N TYR A 23 7.83 18.93 25.88
CA TYR A 23 8.22 17.53 25.71
C TYR A 23 8.62 17.28 24.26
N PRO A 24 9.90 16.97 23.98
CA PRO A 24 10.38 16.70 22.63
C PRO A 24 9.54 15.61 21.95
N GLY A 25 9.04 15.91 20.75
CA GLY A 25 8.27 14.96 19.95
C GLY A 25 6.77 14.88 20.26
N LEU A 26 6.28 15.38 21.41
CA LEU A 26 4.86 15.56 21.70
C LEU A 26 4.33 16.80 20.97
N ARG A 27 3.48 16.63 19.96
CA ARG A 27 2.96 17.75 19.16
C ARG A 27 1.67 17.42 18.42
N TRP A 28 0.96 18.48 18.00
CA TRP A 28 -0.13 18.39 17.04
C TRP A 28 0.38 17.96 15.66
N GLU A 29 -0.38 17.06 15.04
CA GLU A 29 -0.14 16.52 13.69
C GLU A 29 -1.02 17.19 12.63
N ASN A 30 -2.04 17.95 13.04
CA ASN A 30 -2.90 18.70 12.16
C ASN A 30 -3.24 20.09 12.72
N ARG A 31 -3.57 21.03 11.83
CA ARG A 31 -3.91 22.41 12.21
C ARG A 31 -5.21 22.50 13.02
N GLN A 32 -6.12 21.55 12.86
CA GLN A 32 -7.38 21.52 13.60
C GLN A 32 -7.22 21.05 15.06
N LYS A 33 -6.00 20.72 15.52
CA LYS A 33 -5.72 20.21 16.88
C LYS A 33 -6.62 19.04 17.29
N THR A 34 -6.83 18.10 16.37
CA THR A 34 -7.59 16.87 16.64
C THR A 34 -6.72 15.62 16.59
N LEU A 35 -5.51 15.69 16.05
CA LEU A 35 -4.55 14.59 15.98
C LEU A 35 -3.24 15.04 16.60
N PHE A 36 -2.70 14.24 17.50
CA PHE A 36 -1.42 14.50 18.13
C PHE A 36 -0.61 13.22 18.23
N ARG A 37 0.71 13.35 18.37
CA ARG A 37 1.62 12.22 18.53
C ARG A 37 2.32 12.25 19.87
N ILE A 38 2.59 11.07 20.44
CA ILE A 38 3.32 10.87 21.68
C ILE A 38 4.59 10.05 21.40
N PRO A 39 5.80 10.50 21.78
CA PRO A 39 7.01 9.69 21.75
C PRO A 39 6.86 8.39 22.55
N TRP A 40 7.29 7.27 21.98
CA TRP A 40 7.02 5.93 22.50
C TRP A 40 8.26 5.04 22.62
N LYS A 41 9.43 5.63 22.87
CA LYS A 41 10.72 4.92 22.96
C LYS A 41 10.70 3.81 24.02
N HIS A 42 11.35 2.69 23.70
CA HIS A 42 11.48 1.54 24.61
C HIS A 42 12.69 1.74 25.53
N ALA A 43 12.49 1.52 26.83
CA ALA A 43 13.54 1.67 27.84
C ALA A 43 14.74 0.72 27.65
N ALA A 44 14.57 -0.34 26.86
CA ALA A 44 15.62 -1.30 26.53
C ALA A 44 16.53 -0.86 25.35
N LYS A 45 16.24 0.27 24.67
CA LYS A 45 17.13 0.79 23.62
C LYS A 45 18.36 1.45 24.24
N GLN A 46 19.53 1.28 23.62
CA GLN A 46 20.81 1.83 24.10
C GLN A 46 20.84 3.38 24.15
N ASP A 47 20.03 4.03 23.32
CA ASP A 47 19.91 5.49 23.22
C ASP A 47 18.72 6.06 24.02
N TYR A 48 18.21 5.31 25.00
CA TYR A 48 17.12 5.74 25.87
C TYR A 48 17.60 6.72 26.95
N ARG A 49 17.09 7.95 26.90
CA ARG A 49 17.37 9.03 27.85
C ARG A 49 16.18 9.21 28.77
N GLN A 50 16.25 8.62 29.96
CA GLN A 50 15.16 8.65 30.94
C GLN A 50 14.58 10.04 31.19
N GLN A 51 15.42 11.08 31.26
CA GLN A 51 14.96 12.44 31.56
C GLN A 51 14.17 13.08 30.42
N GLU A 52 14.37 12.66 29.18
CA GLU A 52 13.68 13.18 28.00
C GLU A 52 12.56 12.23 27.55
N ASP A 53 12.89 10.94 27.36
CA ASP A 53 11.97 9.92 26.86
C ASP A 53 10.90 9.51 27.87
N ALA A 54 11.17 9.70 29.18
CA ALA A 54 10.18 9.46 30.22
C ALA A 54 9.48 10.74 30.70
N ALA A 55 9.85 11.92 30.19
CA ALA A 55 9.44 13.22 30.73
C ALA A 55 7.91 13.37 30.80
N LEU A 56 7.21 13.06 29.71
CA LEU A 56 5.75 13.15 29.65
C LEU A 56 5.08 12.15 30.62
N PHE A 57 5.60 10.92 30.67
CA PHE A 57 5.06 9.88 31.54
C PHE A 57 5.28 10.22 33.02
N LYS A 58 6.46 10.77 33.35
CA LYS A 58 6.80 11.28 34.68
C LYS A 58 5.86 12.41 35.08
N ALA A 59 5.63 13.39 34.19
CA ALA A 59 4.72 14.50 34.44
C ALA A 59 3.29 14.03 34.71
N TRP A 60 2.81 13.02 33.99
CA TRP A 60 1.50 12.41 34.26
C TRP A 60 1.45 11.73 35.63
N ALA A 61 2.51 11.02 36.02
CA ALA A 61 2.60 10.36 37.32
C ALA A 61 2.62 11.37 38.49
N ILE A 62 3.35 12.48 38.34
CA ILE A 62 3.36 13.60 39.29
C ILE A 62 1.97 14.23 39.39
N TYR A 63 1.36 14.54 38.25
CA TYR A 63 0.03 15.16 38.20
C TYR A 63 -1.06 14.31 38.86
N LYS A 64 -0.97 12.97 38.73
CA LYS A 64 -1.89 12.04 39.40
C LYS A 64 -1.53 11.75 40.86
N GLY A 65 -0.48 12.38 41.41
CA GLY A 65 0.00 12.18 42.78
C GLY A 65 0.52 10.76 43.03
N LYS A 66 1.01 10.09 41.99
CA LYS A 66 1.51 8.70 42.06
C LYS A 66 3.04 8.59 41.97
N TYR A 67 3.73 9.73 42.01
CA TYR A 67 5.18 9.87 42.06
C TYR A 67 5.55 11.25 42.65
N HIS A 68 6.43 11.27 43.65
CA HIS A 68 7.00 12.48 44.24
C HIS A 68 8.49 12.58 43.88
N GLU A 69 8.86 13.64 43.16
CA GLU A 69 10.23 13.89 42.73
C GLU A 69 11.14 14.11 43.94
N GLY A 70 12.25 13.36 44.01
CA GLY A 70 13.21 13.42 45.12
C GLY A 70 12.92 12.45 46.29
N THR A 71 11.68 11.97 46.43
CA THR A 71 11.30 11.01 47.50
C THR A 71 11.16 9.59 46.96
N ASP A 72 10.47 9.44 45.83
CA ASP A 72 10.17 8.14 45.25
C ASP A 72 11.26 7.69 44.25
N LYS A 73 11.56 6.39 44.22
CA LYS A 73 12.46 5.81 43.21
C LYS A 73 11.86 5.95 41.81
N ALA A 74 12.65 6.42 40.85
CA ALA A 74 12.19 6.62 39.49
C ALA A 74 11.93 5.28 38.77
N ASP A 75 10.73 5.13 38.20
CA ASP A 75 10.32 3.95 37.43
C ASP A 75 9.58 4.36 36.13
N PRO A 76 10.34 4.60 35.04
CA PRO A 76 9.78 4.97 33.74
C PRO A 76 8.79 3.96 33.16
N SER A 77 8.98 2.66 33.44
CA SER A 77 8.13 1.58 32.94
C SER A 77 6.74 1.64 33.56
N THR A 78 6.67 1.89 34.87
CA THR A 78 5.41 2.09 35.58
C THR A 78 4.70 3.36 35.12
N TRP A 79 5.42 4.46 34.93
CA TRP A 79 4.83 5.72 34.45
C TRP A 79 4.23 5.57 33.04
N LYS A 80 4.97 4.95 32.11
CA LYS A 80 4.50 4.68 30.74
C LYS A 80 3.26 3.79 30.74
N THR A 81 3.24 2.76 31.58
CA THR A 81 2.09 1.86 31.72
C THR A 81 0.85 2.60 32.21
N ARG A 82 0.98 3.47 33.21
CA ARG A 82 -0.14 4.26 33.74
C ARG A 82 -0.74 5.20 32.70
N LEU A 83 0.08 5.93 31.93
CA LEU A 83 -0.45 6.80 30.89
C LEU A 83 -1.11 6.00 29.75
N ARG A 84 -0.50 4.88 29.32
CA ARG A 84 -1.09 3.97 28.32
C ARG A 84 -2.47 3.48 28.75
N CYS A 85 -2.62 3.02 29.99
CA CYS A 85 -3.92 2.57 30.50
C CYS A 85 -4.94 3.71 30.58
N ALA A 86 -4.51 4.93 30.90
CA ALA A 86 -5.39 6.10 30.94
C ALA A 86 -5.90 6.49 29.54
N LEU A 87 -5.03 6.45 28.53
CA LEU A 87 -5.39 6.68 27.13
C LEU A 87 -6.36 5.62 26.62
N ASN A 88 -6.06 4.33 26.84
CA ASN A 88 -6.89 3.22 26.35
C ASN A 88 -8.27 3.14 27.02
N LYS A 89 -8.41 3.66 28.24
CA LYS A 89 -9.70 3.68 28.97
C LYS A 89 -10.54 4.92 28.66
N SER A 90 -9.97 5.93 28.03
CA SER A 90 -10.66 7.20 27.79
C SER A 90 -11.41 7.15 26.46
N THR A 91 -12.67 7.58 26.47
CA THR A 91 -13.51 7.74 25.27
C THR A 91 -13.12 8.96 24.44
N ASP A 92 -12.32 9.86 24.98
CA ASP A 92 -11.86 11.07 24.29
C ASP A 92 -10.74 10.80 23.28
N PHE A 93 -10.13 9.62 23.30
CA PHE A 93 -8.98 9.29 22.48
C PHE A 93 -9.17 8.00 21.69
N GLN A 94 -8.80 8.05 20.42
CA GLN A 94 -8.69 6.89 19.54
C GLN A 94 -7.25 6.78 19.06
N GLU A 95 -6.59 5.63 19.28
CA GLU A 95 -5.28 5.37 18.67
C GLU A 95 -5.46 5.26 17.14
N VAL A 96 -4.52 5.84 16.38
CA VAL A 96 -4.49 5.76 14.91
C VAL A 96 -3.21 4.99 14.52
N PRO A 97 -3.26 3.64 14.49
CA PRO A 97 -2.09 2.81 14.24
C PRO A 97 -1.43 3.09 12.90
N GLU A 98 -2.22 3.44 11.86
CA GLU A 98 -1.75 3.71 10.50
C GLU A 98 -0.83 4.93 10.42
N ARG A 99 -0.92 5.83 11.41
CA ARG A 99 -0.07 7.02 11.53
C ARG A 99 1.03 6.88 12.58
N SER A 100 1.00 5.83 13.39
CA SER A 100 2.00 5.54 14.43
C SER A 100 3.26 4.94 13.80
N GLN A 101 4.45 5.28 14.33
CA GLN A 101 5.73 4.77 13.84
C GLN A 101 6.56 4.28 15.01
N LEU A 102 6.66 2.96 15.20
CA LEU A 102 7.40 2.36 16.32
C LEU A 102 8.80 1.84 15.94
N ASP A 103 9.09 1.76 14.64
CA ASP A 103 10.28 1.17 14.04
C ASP A 103 11.37 2.20 13.66
N ILE A 104 11.17 3.48 13.97
CA ILE A 104 12.13 4.57 13.73
C ILE A 104 13.04 4.85 14.95
N SER A 105 14.04 5.71 14.79
CA SER A 105 14.98 6.11 15.87
C SER A 105 14.22 6.71 17.05
N GLU A 106 13.33 7.65 16.75
CA GLU A 106 12.44 8.34 17.70
C GLU A 106 10.99 7.88 17.52
N PRO A 107 10.63 6.68 18.02
CA PRO A 107 9.33 6.09 17.77
C PRO A 107 8.22 6.91 18.44
N TYR A 108 7.03 6.91 17.84
CA TYR A 108 5.87 7.63 18.36
C TYR A 108 4.56 6.91 18.03
N LYS A 109 3.53 7.19 18.83
CA LYS A 109 2.14 6.79 18.59
C LYS A 109 1.27 7.99 18.29
N VAL A 110 0.31 7.84 17.39
CA VAL A 110 -0.63 8.91 17.03
C VAL A 110 -2.00 8.62 17.63
N TYR A 111 -2.60 9.64 18.23
CA TYR A 111 -3.93 9.60 18.82
C TYR A 111 -4.78 10.71 18.22
N GLN A 112 -6.06 10.40 17.99
CA GLN A 112 -7.10 11.33 17.59
C GLN A 112 -7.99 11.65 18.78
N ILE A 113 -8.31 12.94 18.95
CA ILE A 113 -9.31 13.41 19.91
C ILE A 113 -10.69 13.23 19.29
N VAL A 114 -11.53 12.45 19.96
CA VAL A 114 -12.94 12.30 19.61
C VAL A 114 -13.69 13.50 20.18
N THR A 115 -14.26 14.33 19.30
CA THR A 115 -15.22 15.37 19.69
C THR A 115 -16.61 14.81 19.49
N ASP A 116 -17.37 14.71 20.58
CA ASP A 116 -18.77 14.30 20.51
C ASP A 116 -19.54 15.39 19.75
N ARG A 117 -19.93 15.10 18.51
CA ARG A 117 -20.84 15.96 17.77
C ARG A 117 -22.25 15.53 18.12
N ALA A 118 -22.90 16.31 18.98
CA ALA A 118 -24.34 16.32 19.10
C ALA A 118 -24.97 16.77 17.76
N CYS A 119 -25.84 15.91 17.23
CA CYS A 119 -27.06 16.13 16.42
C CYS A 119 -27.03 17.12 15.24
N ASP A 120 -27.20 16.65 13.99
CA ASP A 120 -28.52 16.48 13.35
C ASP A 120 -28.46 16.14 11.84
N ALA A 121 -29.52 15.46 11.38
CA ALA A 121 -29.96 15.16 10.01
C ALA A 121 -29.44 13.87 9.32
N GLY A 122 -30.14 12.76 9.60
CA GLY A 122 -30.87 12.05 8.55
C GLY A 122 -30.34 10.70 8.07
N SER A 123 -30.68 9.61 8.77
CA SER A 123 -31.32 8.42 8.18
C SER A 123 -31.59 7.37 9.26
N CYS A 124 -32.84 6.93 9.31
CA CYS A 124 -33.40 6.02 10.32
C CYS A 124 -32.87 4.59 10.22
N SER A 125 -32.53 3.99 11.36
CA SER A 125 -32.72 2.54 11.58
C SER A 125 -33.00 2.24 13.06
N TYR A 126 -34.06 1.46 13.27
CA TYR A 126 -34.65 1.10 14.57
C TYR A 126 -33.78 0.12 15.39
N PRO A 127 -33.99 0.04 16.71
CA PRO A 127 -33.06 -0.57 17.65
C PRO A 127 -33.31 -2.07 17.85
N GLN A 128 -32.23 -2.85 18.01
CA GLN A 128 -32.30 -4.18 18.61
C GLN A 128 -31.69 -4.12 20.02
N GLY A 129 -32.57 -4.19 21.01
CA GLY A 129 -32.20 -4.28 22.41
C GLY A 129 -31.52 -5.61 22.73
N SER A 130 -30.48 -5.53 23.55
CA SER A 130 -29.98 -6.66 24.33
C SER A 130 -30.45 -6.45 25.76
N THR A 131 -31.14 -7.44 26.32
CA THR A 131 -31.27 -7.56 27.78
C THR A 131 -30.58 -8.83 28.21
N ALA A 132 -29.52 -8.66 28.99
CA ALA A 132 -28.75 -9.71 29.61
C ALA A 132 -29.52 -10.37 30.76
N ALA A 133 -29.40 -11.70 30.88
CA ALA A 133 -29.39 -12.40 32.16
C ALA A 133 -28.82 -13.81 31.98
N SER A 134 -27.71 -14.12 32.64
CA SER A 134 -27.36 -15.51 33.03
C SER A 134 -28.02 -15.79 34.39
N PRO A 135 -28.34 -17.06 34.75
CA PRO A 135 -27.32 -17.92 35.38
C PRO A 135 -27.45 -19.46 35.21
N LYS A 136 -26.28 -20.13 35.29
CA LYS A 136 -25.95 -21.45 35.91
C LYS A 136 -26.51 -22.81 35.39
N LYS A 137 -25.53 -23.75 35.32
CA LYS A 137 -25.48 -25.18 35.72
C LYS A 137 -25.77 -26.32 34.72
N GLU A 138 -24.82 -27.28 34.70
CA GLU A 138 -24.90 -28.75 34.52
C GLU A 138 -25.53 -29.29 33.21
N GLU A 139 -25.29 -30.50 32.69
CA GLU A 139 -24.22 -31.50 32.63
C GLU A 139 -24.77 -32.55 31.61
N SER A 140 -23.90 -33.20 30.84
CA SER A 140 -24.07 -34.56 30.27
C SER A 140 -24.90 -34.86 29.01
N GLN A 141 -24.26 -35.73 28.21
CA GLN A 141 -24.75 -36.81 27.32
C GLN A 141 -25.36 -36.40 25.95
N LYS A 142 -24.77 -36.73 24.79
CA LYS A 142 -24.41 -38.02 24.12
C LYS A 142 -25.60 -38.65 23.39
N ASP A 143 -25.28 -39.21 22.21
CA ASP A 143 -26.09 -39.94 21.22
C ASP A 143 -26.77 -39.09 20.14
N MET A 144 -26.92 -39.49 18.88
CA MET A 144 -26.35 -40.49 17.97
C MET A 144 -27.10 -40.29 16.62
N LEU A 145 -26.51 -40.78 15.51
CA LEU A 145 -27.18 -41.10 14.22
C LEU A 145 -27.44 -39.89 13.28
N GLU A 146 -26.64 -39.66 12.23
CA GLU A 146 -26.55 -40.41 10.95
C GLU A 146 -27.80 -40.20 10.07
N SER A 147 -27.64 -39.52 8.93
CA SER A 147 -27.93 -40.06 7.60
C SER A 147 -27.93 -38.98 6.50
N ALA A 148 -27.12 -39.28 5.49
CA ALA A 148 -27.32 -39.11 4.05
C ALA A 148 -27.99 -37.86 3.46
N HIS A 149 -27.21 -37.23 2.56
CA HIS A 149 -27.54 -36.92 1.16
C HIS A 149 -29.00 -36.58 0.80
N VAL A 150 -29.17 -35.42 0.17
CA VAL A 150 -29.51 -35.28 -1.27
C VAL A 150 -29.87 -33.82 -1.52
N SER A 151 -29.14 -33.17 -2.42
CA SER A 151 -29.53 -31.90 -3.01
C SER A 151 -30.81 -32.05 -3.82
N PRO A 152 -31.64 -31.00 -3.85
CA PRO A 152 -32.13 -30.55 -5.15
C PRO A 152 -31.96 -29.03 -5.28
N GLN A 153 -31.18 -28.60 -6.27
CA GLN A 153 -31.55 -27.41 -7.05
C GLN A 153 -32.98 -27.61 -7.54
N PRO A 154 -33.83 -26.56 -7.69
CA PRO A 154 -33.86 -25.88 -8.99
C PRO A 154 -34.48 -24.45 -9.06
N TRP A 155 -34.29 -23.85 -10.25
CA TRP A 155 -35.09 -22.82 -10.94
C TRP A 155 -34.69 -21.34 -10.87
N LEU A 156 -34.38 -20.86 -12.07
CA LEU A 156 -34.29 -19.47 -12.53
C LEU A 156 -35.66 -18.77 -12.50
N SER A 157 -35.66 -17.46 -12.20
CA SER A 157 -36.70 -16.52 -12.66
C SER A 157 -36.07 -15.19 -13.07
N GLY A 158 -36.54 -14.62 -14.18
CA GLY A 158 -35.81 -13.68 -15.05
C GLY A 158 -35.97 -12.18 -14.79
N HIS A 159 -34.95 -11.44 -15.31
CA HIS A 159 -34.89 -10.09 -15.94
C HIS A 159 -35.53 -8.85 -15.24
N PRO A 160 -35.03 -7.59 -15.45
CA PRO A 160 -34.33 -7.08 -16.64
C PRO A 160 -33.10 -6.14 -16.44
N THR A 161 -32.14 -6.32 -17.35
CA THR A 161 -31.39 -5.33 -18.16
C THR A 161 -31.10 -3.92 -17.59
N GLU A 162 -29.87 -3.71 -17.12
CA GLU A 162 -29.17 -2.43 -17.27
C GLU A 162 -27.94 -2.64 -18.18
N ARG A 163 -27.85 -1.85 -19.25
CA ARG A 163 -26.72 -1.85 -20.20
C ARG A 163 -25.49 -1.23 -19.53
N GLY A 164 -24.72 -2.04 -18.83
CA GLY A 164 -23.29 -1.79 -18.66
C GLY A 164 -22.53 -2.43 -19.81
N CYS A 165 -21.78 -1.66 -20.60
CA CYS A 165 -20.80 -2.23 -21.53
C CYS A 165 -19.71 -2.94 -20.72
N LEU A 166 -19.90 -4.24 -20.48
CA LEU A 166 -18.88 -5.12 -19.92
C LEU A 166 -17.87 -5.43 -21.03
N VAL A 167 -16.73 -4.74 -21.05
CA VAL A 167 -15.60 -5.09 -21.91
C VAL A 167 -15.03 -6.42 -21.38
N ARG A 168 -15.50 -7.53 -21.94
CA ARG A 168 -15.07 -8.89 -21.57
C ARG A 168 -13.82 -9.25 -22.39
N GLY A 169 -12.66 -8.78 -21.93
CA GLY A 169 -11.37 -9.32 -22.37
C GLY A 169 -11.13 -10.65 -21.67
N VAL A 170 -10.84 -11.72 -22.42
CA VAL A 170 -10.39 -12.99 -21.85
C VAL A 170 -8.89 -12.85 -21.57
N PHE A 171 -8.53 -12.84 -20.30
CA PHE A 171 -7.14 -12.96 -19.87
C PHE A 171 -7.00 -14.28 -19.13
N TYR A 172 -5.89 -14.98 -19.31
CA TYR A 172 -5.59 -16.18 -18.56
C TYR A 172 -5.37 -15.81 -17.08
N GLY A 173 -6.37 -16.10 -16.25
CA GLY A 173 -6.29 -15.95 -14.79
C GLY A 173 -5.80 -17.24 -14.15
N TRP A 174 -4.77 -17.15 -13.30
CA TRP A 174 -4.41 -18.21 -12.38
C TRP A 174 -5.32 -18.16 -11.15
N ASN A 175 -5.96 -19.29 -10.81
CA ASN A 175 -6.69 -19.50 -9.56
C ASN A 175 -5.73 -20.06 -8.50
N PRO A 176 -5.64 -19.47 -7.28
CA PRO A 176 -4.70 -19.90 -6.24
C PRO A 176 -5.10 -21.18 -5.50
N THR A 177 -6.07 -21.95 -6.00
CA THR A 177 -6.54 -23.19 -5.38
C THR A 177 -6.36 -24.36 -6.32
N HIS A 178 -5.19 -25.00 -6.31
CA HIS A 178 -5.07 -26.45 -6.47
C HIS A 178 -3.66 -26.92 -6.08
N GLY A 179 -3.52 -27.32 -4.82
CA GLY A 179 -2.74 -28.51 -4.53
C GLY A 179 -3.72 -29.67 -4.51
N GLN A 180 -3.62 -30.60 -5.46
CA GLN A 180 -3.75 -32.06 -5.31
C GLN A 180 -3.29 -32.71 -6.62
N LEU A 181 -2.35 -33.64 -6.51
CA LEU A 181 -1.75 -34.44 -7.57
C LEU A 181 -2.78 -35.29 -8.31
N LEU A 182 -2.63 -35.45 -9.64
CA LEU A 182 -2.79 -36.70 -10.41
C LEU A 182 -2.26 -36.49 -11.86
N PRO A 183 -1.48 -37.41 -12.46
CA PRO A 183 -0.96 -37.27 -13.81
C PRO A 183 -1.88 -37.90 -14.86
N GLY A 184 -2.25 -37.15 -15.90
CA GLY A 184 -2.93 -37.65 -17.10
C GLY A 184 -2.36 -36.96 -18.35
N PRO A 185 -2.20 -37.68 -19.48
CA PRO A 185 -1.38 -37.22 -20.60
C PRO A 185 -2.08 -36.10 -21.38
N GLN A 186 -1.54 -34.88 -21.31
CA GLN A 186 -2.00 -33.79 -22.17
C GLN A 186 -1.25 -33.82 -23.49
N SER A 187 -2.01 -34.12 -24.54
CA SER A 187 -1.68 -33.88 -25.93
C SER A 187 -1.32 -32.41 -26.15
N TYR A 188 -0.05 -32.13 -26.41
CA TYR A 188 0.42 -30.81 -26.81
C TYR A 188 0.02 -30.56 -28.26
N LEU A 189 -1.01 -29.73 -28.46
CA LEU A 189 -1.12 -28.96 -29.69
C LEU A 189 -0.57 -27.55 -29.39
N PRO A 190 0.33 -27.00 -30.24
CA PRO A 190 0.85 -25.65 -30.05
C PRO A 190 -0.28 -24.65 -30.21
N VAL A 191 -0.61 -23.91 -29.15
CA VAL A 191 -1.55 -22.79 -29.21
C VAL A 191 -0.89 -21.67 -30.02
N GLU A 192 -1.59 -21.20 -31.04
CA GLU A 192 -1.17 -20.13 -31.93
C GLU A 192 -0.76 -18.87 -31.15
N ASP A 193 0.36 -18.25 -31.56
CA ASP A 193 0.93 -17.00 -31.05
C ASP A 193 -0.06 -15.82 -31.20
N VAL A 194 -1.03 -15.73 -30.30
CA VAL A 194 -1.79 -14.49 -30.08
C VAL A 194 -0.88 -13.54 -29.31
N ASN A 195 -0.62 -12.38 -29.90
CA ASN A 195 0.32 -11.37 -29.41
C ASN A 195 0.13 -11.06 -27.90
N ASN A 196 0.97 -11.65 -27.06
CA ASN A 196 0.92 -11.60 -25.58
C ASN A 196 1.30 -10.23 -24.97
N SER A 197 1.31 -9.16 -25.76
CA SER A 197 1.71 -7.80 -25.32
C SER A 197 0.89 -7.25 -24.16
N ASP A 198 -0.28 -7.82 -23.89
CA ASP A 198 -1.24 -7.32 -22.91
C ASP A 198 -0.75 -7.47 -21.47
N CYS A 199 0.19 -8.39 -21.20
CA CYS A 199 0.76 -8.62 -19.88
C CYS A 199 2.17 -8.03 -19.70
N TRP A 200 2.72 -7.39 -20.72
CA TRP A 200 4.11 -6.92 -20.71
C TRP A 200 4.29 -5.67 -19.86
N LEU A 201 5.43 -5.62 -19.17
CA LEU A 201 5.89 -4.49 -18.38
C LEU A 201 7.19 -3.97 -18.97
N HIS A 202 7.22 -2.69 -19.30
CA HIS A 202 8.44 -2.00 -19.67
C HIS A 202 9.07 -1.36 -18.43
N ILE A 203 10.30 -1.75 -18.12
CA ILE A 203 10.97 -1.47 -16.85
C ILE A 203 12.33 -0.82 -17.12
N ARG A 204 12.54 0.34 -16.49
CA ARG A 204 13.79 1.09 -16.51
C ARG A 204 14.32 1.26 -15.09
N LEU A 205 15.53 0.80 -14.83
CA LEU A 205 16.20 0.90 -13.53
C LEU A 205 17.22 2.02 -13.56
N TYR A 206 17.22 2.85 -12.52
CA TYR A 206 18.11 3.98 -12.40
C TYR A 206 18.90 3.93 -11.10
N TYR A 207 20.16 4.33 -11.18
CA TYR A 207 20.96 4.69 -10.01
C TYR A 207 21.31 6.15 -10.04
N CYS A 208 20.91 6.91 -9.02
CA CYS A 208 21.15 8.36 -8.95
C CYS A 208 20.75 9.04 -10.28
N ASP A 209 19.54 8.77 -10.76
CA ASP A 209 18.96 9.19 -12.05
C ASP A 209 19.73 8.75 -13.32
N VAL A 210 20.80 7.98 -13.22
CA VAL A 210 21.49 7.35 -14.37
C VAL A 210 20.76 6.06 -14.73
N LEU A 211 20.29 5.93 -15.97
CA LEU A 211 19.68 4.69 -16.47
C LEU A 211 20.76 3.59 -16.52
N VAL A 212 20.55 2.53 -15.74
CA VAL A 212 21.50 1.40 -15.66
C VAL A 212 20.98 0.12 -16.30
N LYS A 213 19.65 0.00 -16.48
CA LYS A 213 19.04 -1.15 -17.17
C LYS A 213 17.67 -0.78 -17.73
N GLU A 214 17.37 -1.30 -18.91
CA GLU A 214 16.05 -1.18 -19.56
C GLU A 214 15.65 -2.55 -20.10
N VAL A 215 14.42 -2.98 -19.83
CA VAL A 215 13.91 -4.28 -20.22
C VAL A 215 12.39 -4.23 -20.43
N THR A 216 11.89 -5.02 -21.38
CA THR A 216 10.45 -5.27 -21.52
C THR A 216 10.22 -6.74 -21.25
N THR A 217 9.40 -7.03 -20.24
CA THR A 217 9.01 -8.40 -19.91
C THR A 217 8.12 -8.96 -21.02
N ARG A 218 8.16 -10.27 -21.18
CA ARG A 218 7.44 -11.03 -22.21
C ARG A 218 6.59 -12.16 -21.64
N THR A 219 6.76 -12.51 -20.36
CA THR A 219 6.00 -13.59 -19.71
C THR A 219 4.74 -13.07 -19.03
N ALA A 220 3.70 -13.90 -18.98
CA ALA A 220 2.42 -13.57 -18.36
C ALA A 220 2.46 -13.66 -16.83
N GLU A 221 3.42 -14.40 -16.31
CA GLU A 221 3.69 -14.60 -14.89
C GLU A 221 4.27 -13.36 -14.22
N GLY A 222 4.66 -12.37 -15.03
CA GLY A 222 5.24 -11.10 -14.60
C GLY A 222 6.74 -11.20 -14.35
N CYS A 223 7.25 -10.32 -13.50
CA CYS A 223 8.68 -10.21 -13.24
C CYS A 223 9.00 -9.95 -11.77
N ARG A 224 10.24 -10.31 -11.39
CA ARG A 224 10.86 -9.94 -10.13
C ARG A 224 12.03 -9.01 -10.39
N ILE A 225 12.01 -7.85 -9.76
CA ILE A 225 13.19 -6.98 -9.68
C ILE A 225 13.98 -7.36 -8.43
N THR A 226 15.21 -7.85 -8.58
CA THR A 226 16.06 -8.41 -7.50
C THR A 226 17.54 -8.08 -7.72
N THR A 227 18.39 -8.32 -6.73
CA THR A 227 19.86 -8.14 -6.81
C THR A 227 20.62 -9.44 -7.06
N GLY A 228 20.00 -10.60 -6.85
CA GLY A 228 20.66 -11.91 -6.97
C GLY A 228 19.87 -12.89 -7.85
N ALA A 229 20.56 -13.90 -8.35
CA ALA A 229 19.90 -15.05 -8.95
C ALA A 229 19.15 -15.81 -7.85
N VAL A 230 17.86 -16.05 -8.08
CA VAL A 230 17.03 -16.84 -7.17
C VAL A 230 17.34 -18.32 -7.38
N PRO A 231 17.69 -19.09 -6.32
CA PRO A 231 17.83 -20.54 -6.43
C PRO A 231 16.50 -21.18 -6.84
N ALA A 232 16.52 -22.04 -7.86
CA ALA A 232 15.32 -22.66 -8.45
C ALA A 232 14.44 -23.42 -7.43
N ASP A 233 15.03 -23.90 -6.34
CA ASP A 233 14.40 -24.83 -5.39
C ASP A 233 13.58 -24.14 -4.28
N SER A 234 13.37 -22.81 -4.36
CA SER A 234 12.83 -22.01 -3.26
C SER A 234 11.56 -21.22 -3.61
N GLU A 235 10.61 -21.85 -4.30
CA GLU A 235 9.35 -21.20 -4.74
C GLU A 235 8.53 -20.58 -3.59
N ARG A 236 8.58 -21.18 -2.39
CA ARG A 236 7.90 -20.65 -1.21
C ARG A 236 8.46 -19.30 -0.74
N LEU A 237 9.75 -19.05 -0.97
CA LEU A 237 10.45 -17.85 -0.49
C LEU A 237 10.53 -16.76 -1.57
N TYR A 238 10.62 -17.20 -2.82
CA TYR A 238 10.85 -16.36 -3.99
C TYR A 238 9.78 -16.59 -5.07
N GLY A 239 8.53 -16.90 -4.70
CA GLY A 239 7.42 -16.99 -5.67
C GLY A 239 7.63 -17.98 -6.82
N PRO A 240 6.84 -17.86 -7.91
CA PRO A 240 6.91 -18.80 -9.03
C PRO A 240 8.28 -18.76 -9.72
N SER A 241 8.82 -19.94 -10.00
CA SER A 241 10.11 -20.11 -10.71
C SER A 241 10.10 -19.58 -12.16
N CYS A 242 8.91 -19.55 -12.78
CA CYS A 242 8.67 -19.07 -14.14
C CYS A 242 8.67 -17.55 -14.32
N MET A 243 8.74 -16.76 -13.24
CA MET A 243 8.75 -15.30 -13.31
C MET A 243 10.08 -14.76 -13.87
N GLU A 244 10.03 -13.76 -14.74
CA GLU A 244 11.24 -13.14 -15.30
C GLU A 244 12.06 -12.44 -14.22
N GLN A 245 13.35 -12.75 -14.12
CA GLN A 245 14.24 -12.17 -13.12
C GLN A 245 14.98 -10.95 -13.69
N ILE A 246 14.58 -9.77 -13.25
CA ILE A 246 15.21 -8.49 -13.61
C ILE A 246 16.22 -8.12 -12.54
N GLN A 247 17.47 -8.49 -12.78
CA GLN A 247 18.56 -8.18 -11.86
C GLN A 247 19.01 -6.72 -11.95
N PHE A 248 19.17 -6.08 -10.79
CA PHE A 248 19.87 -4.81 -10.63
C PHE A 248 21.33 -4.95 -11.07
N PRO A 249 21.86 -4.06 -11.94
CA PRO A 249 23.28 -4.06 -12.30
C PRO A 249 24.18 -3.78 -11.09
N PRO A 250 25.42 -4.27 -11.10
CA PRO A 250 26.34 -4.00 -10.01
C PRO A 250 26.80 -2.52 -10.04
N PRO A 251 27.09 -1.87 -8.89
CA PRO A 251 27.32 -0.42 -8.82
C PRO A 251 28.50 0.10 -9.63
N GLN A 252 29.44 -0.76 -10.04
CA GLN A 252 30.61 -0.41 -10.84
C GLN A 252 30.24 0.13 -12.23
N VAL A 253 29.00 -0.07 -12.69
CA VAL A 253 28.47 0.57 -13.91
C VAL A 253 28.52 2.10 -13.84
N LEU A 254 28.59 2.68 -12.62
CA LEU A 254 28.67 4.12 -12.38
C LEU A 254 30.08 4.69 -12.46
N SER A 255 31.12 3.87 -12.64
CA SER A 255 32.53 4.31 -12.56
C SER A 255 32.91 5.39 -13.57
N GLY A 256 32.15 5.55 -14.67
CA GLY A 256 32.33 6.64 -15.64
C GLY A 256 31.65 7.96 -15.28
N HIS A 257 30.84 8.01 -14.20
CA HIS A 257 29.98 9.14 -13.85
C HIS A 257 30.50 9.80 -12.56
N GLY A 258 31.54 10.63 -12.68
CA GLY A 258 32.40 11.10 -11.58
C GLY A 258 31.72 11.48 -10.25
N ARG A 259 30.69 12.34 -10.25
CA ARG A 259 29.98 12.74 -9.01
C ARG A 259 29.16 11.60 -8.37
N VAL A 260 28.79 10.60 -9.15
CA VAL A 260 27.94 9.47 -8.75
C VAL A 260 28.79 8.26 -8.33
N ALA A 261 30.06 8.20 -8.74
CA ALA A 261 30.98 7.14 -8.35
C ALA A 261 31.14 7.02 -6.82
N CYS A 262 31.10 8.13 -6.07
CA CYS A 262 31.15 8.10 -4.61
C CYS A 262 29.91 7.46 -3.97
N MET A 263 28.79 7.37 -4.69
CA MET A 263 27.56 6.71 -4.24
C MET A 263 27.62 5.18 -4.43
N ALA A 264 28.59 4.65 -5.17
CA ALA A 264 28.75 3.21 -5.37
C ALA A 264 28.86 2.45 -4.03
N ASN A 265 29.63 2.96 -3.07
CA ASN A 265 29.77 2.35 -1.74
C ASN A 265 28.44 2.31 -0.96
N VAL A 266 27.55 3.29 -1.18
CA VAL A 266 26.22 3.31 -0.57
C VAL A 266 25.32 2.26 -1.23
N LEU A 267 25.36 2.18 -2.57
CA LEU A 267 24.62 1.18 -3.33
C LEU A 267 25.05 -0.25 -2.97
N GLU A 268 26.35 -0.52 -2.84
CA GLU A 268 26.88 -1.81 -2.40
C GLU A 268 26.34 -2.26 -1.04
N ARG A 269 26.03 -1.31 -0.15
CA ARG A 269 25.41 -1.58 1.15
C ARG A 269 23.89 -1.74 1.08
N LEU A 270 23.21 -1.11 0.11
CA LEU A 270 21.76 -1.14 -0.03
C LEU A 270 21.26 -2.36 -0.80
N LEU A 271 21.94 -2.75 -1.88
CA LEU A 271 21.55 -3.84 -2.77
C LEU A 271 21.36 -5.20 -2.07
N PRO A 272 22.17 -5.61 -1.08
CA PRO A 272 21.94 -6.86 -0.34
C PRO A 272 20.56 -6.90 0.35
N HIS A 273 20.02 -5.76 0.76
CA HIS A 273 18.68 -5.72 1.37
C HIS A 273 17.55 -5.92 0.34
N LEU A 274 17.86 -5.97 -0.96
CA LEU A 274 16.92 -6.12 -2.07
C LEU A 274 16.88 -7.53 -2.68
N GLU A 275 17.57 -8.52 -2.10
CA GLU A 275 17.71 -9.89 -2.65
C GLU A 275 16.39 -10.63 -2.90
N ARG A 276 15.42 -10.55 -1.99
CA ARG A 276 14.09 -11.16 -2.23
C ARG A 276 13.25 -10.36 -3.23
N GLY A 277 13.65 -9.12 -3.51
CA GLY A 277 13.09 -8.29 -4.57
C GLY A 277 11.67 -7.81 -4.37
N VAL A 278 11.12 -7.30 -5.47
CA VAL A 278 9.71 -6.95 -5.63
C VAL A 278 9.15 -7.69 -6.83
N LEU A 279 7.93 -8.19 -6.71
CA LEU A 279 7.23 -8.90 -7.77
C LEU A 279 6.22 -7.93 -8.40
N LEU A 280 6.11 -7.97 -9.72
CA LEU A 280 5.18 -7.18 -10.52
C LEU A 280 4.53 -8.10 -11.54
N TRP A 281 3.22 -8.01 -11.70
CA TRP A 281 2.50 -8.78 -12.73
C TRP A 281 1.27 -7.99 -13.20
N VAL A 282 0.84 -8.29 -14.41
CA VAL A 282 -0.37 -7.74 -15.01
C VAL A 282 -1.45 -8.81 -14.98
N ALA A 283 -2.64 -8.44 -14.54
CA ALA A 283 -3.83 -9.28 -14.56
C ALA A 283 -4.99 -8.48 -15.21
N PRO A 284 -6.08 -9.14 -15.62
CA PRO A 284 -7.27 -8.47 -16.17
C PRO A 284 -7.71 -7.23 -15.37
N GLU A 285 -7.68 -7.32 -14.04
CA GLU A 285 -8.17 -6.25 -13.17
C GLU A 285 -7.19 -5.07 -13.09
N GLY A 286 -5.91 -5.26 -13.41
CA GLY A 286 -4.90 -4.22 -13.28
C GLY A 286 -3.46 -4.71 -13.15
N VAL A 287 -2.59 -3.79 -12.76
CA VAL A 287 -1.18 -4.08 -12.46
C VAL A 287 -0.99 -4.21 -10.97
N PHE A 288 -0.35 -5.28 -10.54
CA PHE A 288 -0.19 -5.64 -9.15
C PHE A 288 1.28 -5.73 -8.78
N MET A 289 1.56 -5.56 -7.48
CA MET A 289 2.89 -5.76 -6.95
C MET A 289 2.88 -6.36 -5.56
N LYS A 290 3.97 -7.06 -5.22
CA LYS A 290 4.23 -7.56 -3.88
C LYS A 290 5.69 -7.36 -3.50
N ARG A 291 5.94 -6.69 -2.37
CA ARG A 291 7.29 -6.47 -1.83
C ARG A 291 7.73 -7.66 -0.98
N GLN A 292 8.90 -8.24 -1.27
CA GLN A 292 9.46 -9.36 -0.49
C GLN A 292 10.86 -9.07 0.08
N CYS A 293 11.57 -8.08 -0.46
CA CYS A 293 12.84 -7.59 0.05
C CYS A 293 12.77 -7.06 1.49
N GLN A 294 13.94 -7.03 2.16
CA GLN A 294 14.09 -6.44 3.48
C GLN A 294 14.10 -4.91 3.40
N GLY A 295 14.74 -4.36 2.36
CA GLY A 295 14.79 -2.93 2.07
C GLY A 295 13.39 -2.34 1.94
N ARG A 296 13.23 -1.10 2.40
CA ARG A 296 11.97 -0.35 2.26
C ARG A 296 11.76 0.01 0.80
N VAL A 297 10.52 -0.11 0.33
CA VAL A 297 10.15 0.32 -1.02
C VAL A 297 9.00 1.29 -0.90
N TYR A 298 9.13 2.41 -1.58
CA TYR A 298 8.13 3.44 -1.69
C TYR A 298 7.68 3.57 -3.13
N TRP A 299 6.49 4.10 -3.38
CA TRP A 299 5.98 4.18 -4.74
C TRP A 299 5.16 5.43 -5.03
N ASN A 300 4.98 5.70 -6.32
CA ASN A 300 4.02 6.67 -6.83
C ASN A 300 3.41 6.13 -8.12
N GLY A 301 2.16 6.48 -8.40
CA GLY A 301 1.43 5.95 -9.55
C GLY A 301 -0.07 6.25 -9.48
N PRO A 302 -0.87 5.68 -10.39
CA PRO A 302 -2.29 5.99 -10.54
C PRO A 302 -3.12 5.75 -9.28
N LEU A 303 -2.86 4.65 -8.56
CA LEU A 303 -3.56 4.29 -7.33
C LEU A 303 -2.80 4.68 -6.05
N ALA A 304 -1.77 5.52 -6.16
CA ALA A 304 -1.02 5.95 -4.98
C ALA A 304 -1.88 6.84 -4.08
N PRO A 305 -1.97 6.54 -2.75
CA PRO A 305 -2.88 7.26 -1.86
C PRO A 305 -2.46 8.71 -1.61
N HIS A 306 -1.18 9.02 -1.78
CA HIS A 306 -0.65 10.36 -1.55
C HIS A 306 0.24 10.82 -2.70
N ARG A 307 0.03 12.07 -3.14
CA ARG A 307 0.86 12.72 -4.18
C ARG A 307 2.12 13.40 -3.62
N ASN A 308 2.01 13.95 -2.41
CA ASN A 308 3.06 14.79 -1.79
C ASN A 308 3.63 14.17 -0.50
N TRP A 309 3.27 12.91 -0.21
CA TRP A 309 3.69 12.18 0.98
C TRP A 309 4.20 10.80 0.61
N PRO A 310 5.19 10.25 1.32
CA PRO A 310 5.74 8.94 0.98
C PRO A 310 4.70 7.82 1.05
N ASN A 311 4.61 7.02 -0.01
CA ASN A 311 3.74 5.83 -0.04
C ASN A 311 4.58 4.58 0.19
N LYS A 312 4.72 4.13 1.44
CA LYS A 312 5.48 2.92 1.79
C LYS A 312 4.69 1.66 1.40
N LEU A 313 5.37 0.70 0.79
CA LEU A 313 4.84 -0.63 0.51
C LEU A 313 5.16 -1.58 1.66
N GLU A 314 4.13 -2.20 2.23
CA GLU A 314 4.28 -3.20 3.28
C GLU A 314 4.76 -4.54 2.71
N ARG A 315 5.60 -5.22 3.48
CA ARG A 315 6.20 -6.48 3.07
C ARG A 315 5.15 -7.60 3.06
N GLU A 316 5.23 -8.48 2.06
CA GLU A 316 4.31 -9.60 1.82
C GLU A 316 2.83 -9.20 1.60
N ARG A 317 2.53 -7.90 1.46
CA ARG A 317 1.21 -7.41 1.09
C ARG A 317 1.16 -7.16 -0.41
N THR A 318 0.07 -7.61 -1.04
CA THR A 318 -0.22 -7.34 -2.44
C THR A 318 -0.90 -5.97 -2.58
N TYR A 319 -0.42 -5.17 -3.51
CA TYR A 319 -0.97 -3.86 -3.85
C TYR A 319 -1.39 -3.81 -5.31
N LYS A 320 -2.55 -3.21 -5.58
CA LYS A 320 -2.98 -2.84 -6.92
C LYS A 320 -2.42 -1.46 -7.24
N LEU A 321 -1.60 -1.34 -8.28
CA LEU A 321 -0.90 -0.12 -8.67
C LEU A 321 -1.64 0.66 -9.76
N LEU A 322 -2.33 -0.06 -10.63
CA LEU A 322 -3.18 0.46 -11.68
C LEU A 322 -4.46 -0.40 -11.74
N ASP A 323 -5.61 0.24 -11.93
CA ASP A 323 -6.89 -0.42 -12.18
C ASP A 323 -7.25 -0.29 -13.66
N THR A 324 -7.46 -1.41 -14.34
CA THR A 324 -7.69 -1.42 -15.80
C THR A 324 -8.96 -0.67 -16.17
N GLN A 325 -10.03 -0.82 -15.39
CA GLN A 325 -11.32 -0.17 -15.69
C GLN A 325 -11.25 1.33 -15.48
N GLN A 326 -10.64 1.77 -14.37
CA GLN A 326 -10.41 3.20 -14.13
C GLN A 326 -9.51 3.81 -15.21
N TYR A 327 -8.48 3.08 -15.65
CA TYR A 327 -7.61 3.55 -16.71
C TYR A 327 -8.33 3.70 -18.06
N ILE A 328 -9.13 2.71 -18.46
CA ILE A 328 -9.94 2.78 -19.68
C ILE A 328 -10.91 3.96 -19.61
N GLN A 329 -11.52 4.21 -18.45
CA GLN A 329 -12.41 5.35 -18.25
C GLN A 329 -11.67 6.69 -18.41
N GLN A 330 -10.46 6.82 -17.85
CA GLN A 330 -9.61 8.01 -18.09
C GLN A 330 -9.29 8.20 -19.58
N VAL A 331 -9.02 7.12 -20.32
CA VAL A 331 -8.78 7.18 -21.77
C VAL A 331 -10.04 7.65 -22.51
N ARG A 332 -11.24 7.21 -22.12
CA ARG A 332 -12.51 7.70 -22.68
C ARG A 332 -12.70 9.20 -22.45
N GLU A 333 -12.48 9.65 -21.21
CA GLU A 333 -12.58 11.07 -20.84
C GLU A 333 -11.54 11.92 -21.57
N TYR A 334 -10.35 11.38 -21.77
CA TYR A 334 -9.32 11.99 -22.61
C TYR A 334 -9.75 12.08 -24.08
N LEU A 335 -10.45 11.09 -24.62
CA LEU A 335 -10.93 11.12 -26.00
C LEU A 335 -12.09 12.11 -26.20
N SER A 336 -12.99 12.25 -25.23
CA SER A 336 -14.11 13.20 -25.31
C SER A 336 -13.66 14.64 -25.01
N ASN A 337 -13.12 14.88 -23.82
CA ASN A 337 -12.96 16.22 -23.27
C ASN A 337 -11.50 16.73 -23.30
N GLY A 338 -10.53 15.81 -23.34
CA GLY A 338 -9.10 16.12 -23.55
C GLY A 338 -8.38 16.82 -22.42
N GLN A 339 -9.01 16.97 -21.26
CA GLN A 339 -8.44 17.76 -20.17
C GLN A 339 -7.50 16.96 -19.26
N LEU A 340 -7.71 15.65 -19.09
CA LEU A 340 -6.92 14.83 -18.19
C LEU A 340 -6.17 13.74 -18.96
N LEU A 341 -4.85 13.73 -18.83
CA LEU A 341 -3.99 12.70 -19.40
C LEU A 341 -4.11 11.43 -18.54
N PRO A 342 -4.48 10.27 -19.13
CA PRO A 342 -4.52 9.00 -18.42
C PRO A 342 -3.15 8.66 -17.86
N GLN A 343 -3.08 8.37 -16.56
CA GLN A 343 -1.83 8.06 -15.88
C GLN A 343 -1.61 6.55 -15.84
N TYR A 344 -0.42 6.09 -16.24
CA TYR A 344 -0.05 4.67 -16.20
C TYR A 344 1.39 4.43 -15.74
N GLN A 345 2.20 5.49 -15.60
CA GLN A 345 3.56 5.38 -15.12
C GLN A 345 3.57 5.09 -13.62
N ILE A 346 4.31 4.05 -13.26
CA ILE A 346 4.51 3.59 -11.90
C ILE A 346 5.99 3.78 -11.55
N TYR A 347 6.26 4.36 -10.40
CA TYR A 347 7.61 4.64 -9.92
C TYR A 347 7.83 3.93 -8.60
N LEU A 348 8.90 3.15 -8.49
CA LEU A 348 9.32 2.49 -7.26
C LEU A 348 10.65 3.10 -6.82
N CYS A 349 10.77 3.44 -5.54
CA CYS A 349 11.97 3.96 -4.90
C CYS A 349 12.42 3.00 -3.81
N PHE A 350 13.70 2.61 -3.84
CA PHE A 350 14.24 1.58 -2.94
C PHE A 350 15.17 2.22 -1.91
N GLY A 351 14.90 1.97 -0.63
CA GLY A 351 15.72 2.44 0.49
C GLY A 351 15.39 3.85 1.00
N GLU A 352 14.71 4.67 0.20
CA GLU A 352 14.45 6.09 0.50
C GLU A 352 12.97 6.45 0.41
N GLU A 353 12.53 7.44 1.19
CA GLU A 353 11.15 7.93 1.17
C GLU A 353 10.78 8.55 -0.19
N TYR A 354 9.61 8.21 -0.72
CA TYR A 354 9.13 8.70 -2.02
C TYR A 354 7.59 8.65 -2.13
N PRO A 355 6.92 9.64 -2.75
CA PRO A 355 7.42 10.94 -3.20
C PRO A 355 8.03 11.80 -2.09
N THR A 356 9.04 12.60 -2.42
CA THR A 356 9.66 13.51 -1.45
C THR A 356 8.71 14.67 -1.14
N ARG A 357 8.73 15.17 0.10
CA ARG A 357 7.99 16.39 0.46
C ARG A 357 8.46 17.58 -0.37
N ALA A 358 7.54 18.46 -0.75
CA ALA A 358 7.84 19.67 -1.50
C ALA A 358 8.93 20.50 -0.77
N GLY A 359 10.01 20.85 -1.48
CA GLY A 359 11.12 21.65 -0.96
C GLY A 359 12.50 20.97 -1.01
N HIS A 360 12.58 19.65 -1.24
CA HIS A 360 13.85 18.93 -1.33
C HIS A 360 13.85 17.86 -2.44
N PRO A 361 14.11 18.21 -3.71
CA PRO A 361 14.36 17.22 -4.75
C PRO A 361 15.77 16.63 -4.56
N PHE A 362 15.92 15.72 -3.60
CA PHE A 362 17.12 14.88 -3.54
C PHE A 362 17.01 13.78 -4.59
N GLN A 363 18.06 13.65 -5.39
CA GLN A 363 18.27 12.58 -6.35
C GLN A 363 18.17 11.23 -5.65
N LYS A 364 17.35 10.33 -6.19
CA LYS A 364 17.11 9.01 -5.58
C LYS A 364 18.19 8.03 -5.99
N LEU A 365 18.70 7.28 -5.01
CA LEU A 365 19.77 6.32 -5.19
C LEU A 365 19.35 5.16 -6.08
N ILE A 366 18.16 4.60 -5.87
CA ILE A 366 17.67 3.44 -6.64
C ILE A 366 16.20 3.65 -7.00
N MET A 367 15.92 3.72 -8.30
CA MET A 367 14.57 3.86 -8.84
C MET A 367 14.27 2.76 -9.86
N ALA A 368 13.02 2.30 -9.91
CA ALA A 368 12.48 1.54 -11.03
C ALA A 368 11.26 2.27 -11.60
N HIS A 369 11.29 2.57 -12.89
CA HIS A 369 10.16 3.11 -13.64
C HIS A 369 9.50 1.96 -14.37
N VAL A 370 8.21 1.77 -14.15
CA VAL A 370 7.42 0.66 -14.66
C VAL A 370 6.26 1.23 -15.47
N GLU A 371 6.13 0.77 -16.71
CA GLU A 371 5.04 1.14 -17.61
C GLU A 371 4.38 -0.14 -18.14
N PRO A 372 3.07 -0.33 -17.91
CA PRO A 372 2.33 -1.40 -18.54
C PRO A 372 2.24 -1.12 -20.04
N VAL A 373 2.73 -2.06 -20.87
CA VAL A 373 2.84 -1.84 -22.32
C VAL A 373 1.48 -1.61 -22.94
N PHE A 374 0.46 -2.40 -22.56
CA PHE A 374 -0.92 -2.23 -23.02
C PHE A 374 -1.45 -0.80 -22.77
N ALA A 375 -1.14 -0.22 -21.60
CA ALA A 375 -1.62 1.09 -21.21
C ALA A 375 -0.95 2.18 -22.07
N ARG A 376 0.39 2.12 -22.19
CA ARG A 376 1.15 3.02 -23.04
C ARG A 376 0.67 3.00 -24.48
N GLU A 377 0.48 1.81 -25.05
CA GLU A 377 -0.01 1.65 -26.43
C GLU A 377 -1.42 2.21 -26.60
N LEU A 378 -2.34 1.85 -25.69
CA LEU A 378 -3.71 2.34 -25.72
C LEU A 378 -3.76 3.88 -25.70
N PHE A 379 -2.95 4.51 -24.85
CA PHE A 379 -2.89 5.96 -24.78
C PHE A 379 -2.25 6.60 -26.03
N HIS A 380 -1.12 6.07 -26.53
CA HIS A 380 -0.52 6.56 -27.78
C HIS A 380 -1.50 6.47 -28.96
N HIS A 381 -2.31 5.41 -29.01
CA HIS A 381 -3.38 5.31 -30.00
C HIS A 381 -4.47 6.36 -29.80
N ALA A 382 -4.94 6.56 -28.57
CA ALA A 382 -5.93 7.60 -28.27
C ALA A 382 -5.42 9.00 -28.65
N GLN A 383 -4.14 9.29 -28.43
CA GLN A 383 -3.51 10.54 -28.87
C GLN A 383 -3.55 10.74 -30.38
N ARG A 384 -3.36 9.66 -31.17
CA ARG A 384 -3.45 9.71 -32.65
C ARG A 384 -4.88 9.84 -33.15
N LEU A 385 -5.85 9.23 -32.47
CA LEU A 385 -7.26 9.22 -32.89
C LEU A 385 -8.00 10.53 -32.54
N ARG A 386 -7.64 11.19 -31.43
CA ARG A 386 -8.34 12.38 -30.95
C ARG A 386 -8.43 13.51 -32.01
N PRO A 387 -7.38 13.87 -32.76
CA PRO A 387 -7.49 14.86 -33.84
C PRO A 387 -8.46 14.45 -34.96
N THR A 388 -8.50 13.16 -35.32
CA THR A 388 -9.40 12.60 -36.35
C THR A 388 -10.86 12.58 -35.90
N LEU A 389 -11.12 12.37 -34.61
CA LEU A 389 -12.48 12.43 -34.05
C LEU A 389 -13.01 13.87 -33.96
N LEU A 390 -12.13 14.85 -33.76
CA LEU A 390 -12.48 16.27 -33.78
C LEU A 390 -12.65 16.82 -35.21
N CYS A 391 -12.06 16.16 -36.20
CA CYS A 391 -12.06 16.56 -37.60
C CYS A 391 -12.68 15.44 -38.45
N ASN A 392 -14.02 15.38 -38.54
CA ASN A 392 -14.80 14.38 -39.27
C ASN A 392 -14.19 13.99 -40.64
N SER A 393 -13.29 13.00 -40.70
CA SER A 393 -12.87 12.34 -41.94
C SER A 393 -12.22 10.97 -41.65
N PRO A 394 -12.59 9.88 -42.36
CA PRO A 394 -11.99 8.57 -42.17
C PRO A 394 -10.91 8.28 -43.22
N GLN A 395 -9.67 7.95 -42.79
CA GLN A 395 -8.72 7.19 -43.63
C GLN A 395 -7.58 6.53 -42.81
N PRO A 396 -6.82 5.56 -43.36
CA PRO A 396 -6.82 4.18 -42.86
C PRO A 396 -5.58 3.78 -42.04
N CYS A 397 -5.78 2.70 -41.30
CA CYS A 397 -4.89 2.10 -40.29
C CYS A 397 -3.44 1.87 -40.75
N ALA A 398 -2.50 2.17 -39.84
CA ALA A 398 -1.13 1.68 -39.88
C ALA A 398 -1.06 0.18 -39.49
N PRO A 399 -0.23 -0.64 -40.14
CA PRO A 399 -0.06 -2.05 -39.79
C PRO A 399 0.96 -2.21 -38.65
N GLY A 400 0.64 -3.02 -37.64
CA GLY A 400 1.59 -3.41 -36.58
C GLY A 400 1.05 -3.42 -35.15
N THR A 401 -0.24 -3.13 -34.93
CA THR A 401 -0.79 -2.94 -33.57
C THR A 401 -1.64 -4.12 -33.12
N SER A 402 -1.52 -4.51 -31.85
CA SER A 402 -2.27 -5.62 -31.25
C SER A 402 -3.77 -5.50 -31.57
N SER A 403 -4.36 -6.60 -32.04
CA SER A 403 -5.78 -6.67 -32.40
C SER A 403 -6.68 -6.31 -31.21
N HIS A 404 -6.21 -6.56 -29.98
CA HIS A 404 -6.91 -6.25 -28.75
C HIS A 404 -7.01 -4.73 -28.48
N VAL A 405 -5.91 -3.98 -28.61
CA VAL A 405 -5.89 -2.51 -28.40
C VAL A 405 -6.86 -1.82 -29.36
N LEU A 406 -6.86 -2.23 -30.63
CA LEU A 406 -7.81 -1.73 -31.63
C LEU A 406 -9.26 -2.10 -31.31
N HIS A 407 -9.50 -3.30 -30.79
CA HIS A 407 -10.83 -3.74 -30.37
C HIS A 407 -11.36 -2.90 -29.20
N VAL A 408 -10.54 -2.70 -28.15
CA VAL A 408 -10.91 -1.86 -27.00
C VAL A 408 -11.25 -0.46 -27.49
N LEU A 409 -10.38 0.19 -28.28
CA LEU A 409 -10.63 1.53 -28.81
C LEU A 409 -11.90 1.63 -29.65
N LYS A 410 -12.19 0.65 -30.51
CA LYS A 410 -13.45 0.61 -31.27
C LYS A 410 -14.67 0.57 -30.36
N GLN A 411 -14.61 -0.15 -29.24
CA GLN A 411 -15.67 -0.15 -28.23
C GLN A 411 -15.74 1.17 -27.46
N LEU A 412 -14.63 1.88 -27.26
CA LEU A 412 -14.63 3.19 -26.59
C LEU A 412 -15.23 4.31 -27.44
N CYS A 413 -15.21 4.18 -28.77
CA CYS A 413 -15.73 5.19 -29.71
C CYS A 413 -17.19 4.97 -30.13
N GLN A 414 -17.87 3.92 -29.66
CA GLN A 414 -19.29 3.70 -29.94
C GLN A 414 -20.15 4.52 -28.97
N PRO A 415 -21.19 5.22 -29.48
CA PRO A 415 -22.03 6.13 -28.69
C PRO A 415 -22.88 5.42 -27.62
#